data_AF-A0A970GDE0-F1
#
_entry.id   AF-A0A970GDE0-F1
#
_cell.length_a   1.000
_cell.length_b   1.000
_cell.length_c   1.000
_cell.angle_alpha   90.00
_cell.angle_beta   90.00
_cell.angle_gamma   90.00
#
_symmetry.space_group_name_H-M   'P 1'
#
loop_
_entity.id
_entity.type
_entity.pdbx_description
1 polymer ?
#
loop_
_entity_poly.entity_id
_entity_poly.type
_entity_poly.pdbx_seq_one_letter_code
_entity_poly.pdbx_strand_id
1 'polypeptide(L)' 'AEDVKAHLEKFAEEGKIEKWWIPDIPDGYFFVDAIPHNYIGKIEKNVLRQMYAEKDK' A
#
# COMPACT_ATOMS: atom_id res chain seq x y z
N ALA A 1 -2.01 5.03 10.41
CA ALA A 1 -1.50 5.19 9.04
C ALA A 1 -0.78 6.53 8.84
N GLU A 2 -1.11 7.56 9.63
CA GLU A 2 -0.48 8.89 9.54
C GLU A 2 1.05 8.86 9.63
N ASP A 3 1.62 8.01 10.49
CA ASP A 3 3.09 7.84 10.60
C ASP A 3 3.73 7.35 9.30
N VAL A 4 3.06 6.43 8.59
CA VAL A 4 3.55 5.90 7.30
C VAL A 4 3.48 6.98 6.24
N LYS A 5 2.38 7.75 6.21
CA LYS A 5 2.24 8.88 5.29
C LYS A 5 3.32 9.93 5.53
N ALA A 6 3.51 10.35 6.78
CA ALA A 6 4.54 11.34 7.15
C ALA A 6 5.96 10.84 6.84
N HIS A 7 6.22 9.54 6.96
CA HIS A 7 7.49 8.95 6.55
C HIS A 7 7.70 9.02 5.04
N LEU A 8 6.67 8.73 4.25
CA LEU A 8 6.72 8.82 2.78
C LEU A 8 6.84 10.25 2.28
N GLU A 9 6.16 11.21 2.94
CA GLU A 9 6.23 12.63 2.58
C GLU A 9 7.66 13.18 2.67
N LYS A 10 8.44 12.77 3.68
CA LYS A 10 9.87 13.12 3.78
C LYS A 10 10.65 12.70 2.54
N PHE A 11 10.41 11.49 2.03
CA PHE A 11 11.08 11.01 0.81
C PHE A 11 10.61 11.73 -0.45
N ALA A 12 9.35 12.17 -0.47
CA ALA A 12 8.83 12.99 -1.56
C ALA A 12 9.46 14.39 -1.55
N GLU A 13 9.69 14.99 -0.37
CA GLU A 13 10.41 16.26 -0.22
C GLU A 13 11.90 16.15 -0.60
N GLU A 14 12.53 15.01 -0.30
CA GLU A 14 13.90 14.69 -0.74
C GLU A 14 14.00 14.41 -2.25
N GLY A 15 12.86 14.34 -2.98
CA GLY A 15 12.82 14.06 -4.42
C GLY A 15 13.12 12.61 -4.80
N LYS A 16 13.02 11.66 -3.85
CA LYS A 16 13.25 10.23 -4.10
C LYS A 16 12.01 9.53 -4.68
N ILE A 17 10.83 10.04 -4.35
CA ILE A 17 9.54 9.57 -4.87
C ILE A 17 8.67 10.77 -5.24
N GLU A 18 7.66 10.54 -6.06
CA GLU A 18 6.69 11.58 -6.42
C GLU A 18 5.57 11.68 -5.38
N LYS A 19 5.08 12.90 -5.10
CA LYS A 19 4.05 13.13 -4.08
C LYS A 19 2.75 12.37 -4.34
N TRP A 20 2.36 12.19 -5.60
CA TRP A 20 1.13 11.49 -5.99
C TRP A 20 1.20 9.96 -5.87
N TRP A 21 2.37 9.40 -5.49
CA TRP A 21 2.48 7.97 -5.17
C TRP A 21 1.97 7.65 -3.77
N ILE A 22 1.78 8.66 -2.94
CA ILE A 22 1.32 8.53 -1.56
C ILE A 22 -0.21 8.56 -1.58
N PRO A 23 -0.90 7.48 -1.17
CA PRO A 23 -2.34 7.49 -1.04
C PRO A 23 -2.81 8.61 -0.10
N ASP A 24 -3.72 9.44 -0.59
CA ASP A 24 -4.35 10.56 0.13
C ASP A 24 -5.75 10.23 0.66
N ILE A 25 -6.31 9.09 0.24
CA ILE A 25 -7.60 8.57 0.71
C ILE A 25 -7.51 7.97 2.12
N PRO A 26 -8.59 8.05 2.93
CA PRO A 26 -8.63 7.51 4.29
C PRO A 26 -8.29 6.01 4.37
N ASP A 27 -8.76 5.22 3.41
CA ASP A 27 -8.51 3.79 3.30
C ASP A 27 -7.29 3.46 2.42
N GLY A 28 -6.38 4.41 2.22
CA GLY A 28 -5.22 4.24 1.33
C GLY A 28 -4.15 3.26 1.84
N TYR A 29 -4.22 2.88 3.12
CA TYR A 29 -3.26 1.98 3.75
C TYR A 29 -3.98 0.87 4.52
N PHE A 30 -3.67 -0.37 4.17
CA PHE A 30 -4.17 -1.55 4.88
C PHE A 30 -3.02 -2.29 5.54
N PHE A 31 -3.11 -2.45 6.85
CA PHE A 31 -2.22 -3.31 7.60
C PHE A 31 -2.87 -4.69 7.69
N VAL A 32 -2.12 -5.70 7.26
CA VAL A 32 -2.60 -7.08 7.15
C VAL A 32 -1.61 -7.97 7.89
N ASP A 33 -2.12 -8.99 8.57
CA ASP A 33 -1.26 -9.92 9.33
C ASP A 33 -0.37 -10.76 8.41
N ALA A 34 -0.87 -11.05 7.20
CA ALA A 34 -0.14 -11.83 6.21
C ALA A 34 -0.44 -11.36 4.78
N ILE A 35 0.59 -11.41 3.94
CA ILE A 35 0.48 -11.23 2.49
C ILE A 35 0.36 -12.63 1.87
N PRO A 36 -0.60 -12.89 0.96
CA PRO A 36 -0.73 -14.18 0.30
C PRO A 36 0.46 -14.39 -0.65
N HIS A 37 1.06 -15.57 -0.55
CA HIS A 37 2.17 -16.00 -1.37
C HIS A 37 1.83 -17.30 -2.11
N ASN A 38 2.40 -17.48 -3.29
CA ASN A 38 2.27 -18.72 -4.05
C ASN A 38 3.15 -19.83 -3.47
N TYR A 39 3.08 -21.02 -4.06
CA TYR A 39 3.87 -22.18 -3.64
C TYR A 39 5.40 -21.95 -3.65
N ILE A 40 5.90 -20.98 -4.41
CA ILE A 40 7.32 -20.62 -4.52
C ILE A 40 7.62 -19.34 -3.71
N GLY A 41 6.68 -18.85 -2.89
CA GLY A 41 6.86 -17.69 -2.03
C GLY A 41 6.80 -16.34 -2.73
N LYS A 42 6.22 -16.22 -3.94
CA LYS A 42 5.98 -14.93 -4.60
C LYS A 42 4.62 -14.37 -4.20
N ILE A 43 4.54 -13.05 -4.01
CA ILE A 43 3.29 -12.35 -3.67
C ILE A 43 2.25 -12.53 -4.78
N GLU A 44 1.05 -12.96 -4.39
CA GLU A 44 -0.08 -13.14 -5.30
C GLU A 44 -0.94 -11.88 -5.39
N LYS A 45 -0.57 -10.97 -6.29
CA LYS A 45 -1.28 -9.69 -6.47
C LYS A 45 -2.74 -9.83 -6.89
N ASN A 46 -3.10 -10.89 -7.61
CA ASN A 46 -4.49 -11.11 -8.04
C ASN A 46 -5.39 -11.45 -6.85
N VAL A 47 -4.90 -12.29 -5.94
CA VAL A 47 -5.62 -12.63 -4.69
C VAL A 47 -5.76 -11.38 -3.83
N LEU A 48 -4.69 -10.60 -3.65
CA LEU A 48 -4.75 -9.32 -2.93
C LEU A 48 -5.82 -8.39 -3.52
N ARG A 49 -5.85 -8.21 -4.84
CA ARG A 49 -6.87 -7.36 -5.49
C ARG A 49 -8.28 -7.87 -5.26
N GLN A 50 -8.50 -9.18 -5.29
CA GLN A 50 -9.82 -9.75 -5.02
C GLN A 50 -10.24 -9.55 -3.56
N MET A 51 -9.34 -9.78 -2.61
CA MET A 51 -9.62 -9.61 -1.17
C MET A 51 -9.99 -8.18 -0.79
N TYR A 52 -9.45 -7.18 -1.50
CA TYR A 52 -9.63 -5.77 -1.18
C TYR A 52 -10.37 -4.97 -2.26
N ALA A 53 -10.95 -5.63 -3.27
CA ALA A 53 -11.65 -4.97 -4.38
C ALA A 53 -12.82 -4.08 -3.94
N GLU A 54 -13.48 -4.45 -2.85
CA GLU A 54 -14.64 -3.72 -2.32
C GLU A 54 -14.25 -2.58 -1.39
N LYS A 55 -13.00 -2.55 -0.90
CA LYS A 55 -12.52 -1.51 0.00
C LYS A 55 -12.12 -0.21 -0.70
N ASP A 56 -12.16 -0.21 -2.03
CA ASP A 56 -11.87 0.94 -2.89
C ASP A 56 -13.15 1.73 -3.28
N LYS A 57 -14.32 1.35 -2.73
CA LYS A 57 -15.62 2.00 -2.98
C LYS A 57 -16.10 2.79 -1.77
#